data_AF-A0A2N5FUQ6-F1
#
_entry.id   AF-A0A2N5FUQ6-F1
#
_cell.length_a   1.000
_cell.length_b   1.000
_cell.length_c   1.000
_cell.angle_alpha   90.00
_cell.angle_beta   90.00
_cell.angle_gamma   90.00
#
_symmetry.space_group_name_H-M   'P 1'
#
loop_
_entity.id
_entity.type
_entity.pdbx_description
1 polymer ?
#
loop_
_entity_poly.entity_id
_entity_poly.type
_entity_poly.pdbx_seq_one_letter_code
_entity_poly.pdbx_strand_id
1 'polypeptide(L)' 'MNIVDKSSILRQMTNRMDSLQHMIDRDFGGNTHDILIQYRELKYWKEAIERNEFKIRLLGDDE' A
#
# COMPACT_ATOMS: atom_id res chain seq x y z
N MET A 1 -16.84 -16.60 1.38
CA MET A 1 -16.03 -15.52 1.97
C MET A 1 -14.68 -15.52 1.24
N ASN A 2 -14.39 -14.50 0.43
CA ASN A 2 -13.10 -14.43 -0.27
C ASN A 2 -12.03 -14.11 0.77
N ILE A 3 -11.30 -15.14 1.22
CA ILE A 3 -10.14 -14.97 2.09
C ILE A 3 -9.08 -14.27 1.23
N VAL A 4 -8.89 -12.97 1.45
CA VAL A 4 -7.84 -12.22 0.78
C VAL A 4 -6.53 -12.57 1.46
N ASP A 5 -5.69 -13.35 0.78
CA ASP A 5 -4.36 -13.71 1.28
C ASP A 5 -3.49 -12.45 1.48
N LYS A 6 -2.80 -12.38 2.63
CA LYS A 6 -1.80 -11.35 2.96
C LYS A 6 -0.81 -11.16 1.82
N SER A 7 -0.38 -12.26 1.17
CA SER A 7 0.55 -12.20 0.04
C SER A 7 -0.03 -11.42 -1.16
N SER A 8 -1.33 -11.56 -1.39
CA SER A 8 -2.04 -10.88 -2.48
C SER A 8 -2.14 -9.38 -2.21
N ILE A 9 -2.44 -8.99 -0.95
CA ILE A 9 -2.48 -7.59 -0.53
C ILE A 9 -1.09 -6.95 -0.69
N LEU A 10 -0.05 -7.58 -0.15
CA LEU A 10 1.32 -7.07 -0.23
C LEU A 10 1.79 -6.91 -1.69
N ARG A 11 1.42 -7.85 -2.57
CA ARG A 11 1.70 -7.74 -4.01
C ARG A 11 0.99 -6.54 -4.64
N GLN A 12 -0.29 -6.32 -4.35
CA GLN A 12 -1.02 -5.15 -4.86
C GLN A 12 -0.43 -3.83 -4.35
N MET A 13 -0.04 -3.77 -3.07
CA MET A 13 0.62 -2.60 -2.49
C MET A 13 1.95 -2.33 -3.20
N THR A 14 2.75 -3.37 -3.44
CA THR A 14 4.02 -3.25 -4.17
C THR A 14 3.80 -2.69 -5.58
N ASN A 15 2.89 -3.28 -6.35
CA ASN A 15 2.58 -2.80 -7.71
C ASN A 15 2.11 -1.34 -7.74
N ARG A 16 1.32 -0.92 -6.75
CA ARG A 16 0.89 0.48 -6.63
C ARG A 16 2.04 1.40 -6.23
N MET A 17 2.93 0.96 -5.34
CA MET A 17 4.14 1.73 -4.99
C MET A 17 5.04 1.95 -6.22
N ASP A 18 5.27 0.93 -7.03
CA ASP A 18 6.06 1.04 -8.27
C ASP A 18 5.41 2.03 -9.25
N SER A 19 4.09 2.00 -9.36
CA SER A 19 3.35 2.93 -10.23
C SER A 19 3.47 4.38 -9.76
N LEU A 20 3.37 4.61 -8.45
CA LEU A 20 3.54 5.93 -7.84
C LEU A 20 5.00 6.42 -7.99
N GLN A 21 5.98 5.54 -7.83
CA GLN A 21 7.39 5.86 -8.04
C GLN A 21 7.64 6.28 -9.49
N HIS A 22 7.09 5.55 -10.47
CA HIS A 22 7.19 5.93 -11.87
C HIS A 22 6.57 7.30 -12.18
N MET A 23 5.46 7.65 -11.51
CA MET A 23 4.86 8.97 -11.66
C MET A 23 5.75 10.06 -11.04
N ILE A 24 6.33 9.81 -9.87
CA ILE A 24 7.29 10.72 -9.22
C ILE A 24 8.50 10.97 -10.12
N ASP A 25 9.06 9.90 -10.70
CA ASP A 25 10.27 9.97 -11.53
C ASP A 25 10.02 10.66 -12.88
N ARG A 26 8.78 10.60 -13.40
CA ARG A 26 8.41 11.20 -14.69
C ARG A 26 7.96 12.64 -14.59
N ASP A 27 7.58 13.13 -13.41
CA ASP A 27 6.97 14.44 -13.28
C ASP A 27 8.04 15.54 -13.12
N PHE A 28 8.36 16.19 -14.25
CA PHE A 28 9.22 17.39 -14.30
C PHE A 28 8.47 18.69 -13.90
N GLY A 29 7.13 18.62 -13.71
CA GLY A 29 6.24 19.79 -13.61
C GLY A 29 5.79 20.20 -12.20
N GLY A 30 6.21 19.48 -11.15
CA GLY A 30 5.96 19.87 -9.75
C GLY A 30 4.65 19.39 -9.13
N ASN A 31 3.91 18.49 -9.78
CA ASN A 31 2.68 17.89 -9.22
C ASN A 31 2.96 16.64 -8.37
N THR A 32 4.20 16.50 -7.91
CA THR A 32 4.75 15.34 -7.20
C THR A 32 4.36 15.26 -5.74
N HIS A 33 3.86 16.34 -5.13
CA HIS A 33 3.63 16.40 -3.69
C HIS A 33 2.56 15.39 -3.23
N ASP A 34 1.38 15.39 -3.86
CA ASP A 34 0.28 14.49 -3.49
C ASP A 34 0.62 13.02 -3.79
N ILE A 35 1.38 12.78 -4.86
CA ILE A 35 1.86 11.44 -5.25
C ILE A 35 2.86 10.93 -4.21
N LEU A 36 3.76 11.79 -3.74
CA LEU A 36 4.73 11.47 -2.69
C LEU A 36 4.04 11.16 -1.36
N ILE A 37 2.99 11.90 -0.99
CA ILE A 37 2.18 11.63 0.20
C ILE A 37 1.55 10.23 0.08
N GLN A 38 0.87 9.95 -1.04
CA GLN A 38 0.25 8.65 -1.28
C GLN A 38 1.27 7.50 -1.23
N TYR A 39 2.46 7.70 -1.79
CA TYR A 39 3.54 6.72 -1.74
C TYR A 39 3.99 6.43 -0.30
N ARG A 40 4.18 7.49 0.50
CA ARG A 40 4.62 7.37 1.90
C ARG A 40 3.58 6.68 2.77
N GLU A 41 2.30 7.03 2.62
CA GLU A 41 1.21 6.38 3.33
C GLU A 41 1.12 4.89 2.97
N LEU A 42 1.20 4.56 1.69
CA LEU A 42 1.15 3.17 1.23
C LEU A 42 2.34 2.36 1.76
N LYS A 43 3.55 2.95 1.75
CA LYS A 43 4.75 2.34 2.32
C LYS A 43 4.59 2.05 3.81
N TYR A 44 4.09 3.02 4.58
CA TYR A 44 3.83 2.85 6.01
C TYR A 44 2.93 1.65 6.28
N TRP A 45 1.78 1.57 5.60
CA TRP A 45 0.85 0.46 5.78
C TRP A 45 1.44 -0.89 5.36
N LYS A 46 2.19 -0.92 4.25
CA LYS A 46 2.84 -2.15 3.76
C LYS A 46 3.81 -2.69 4.80
N GLU A 47 4.69 -1.84 5.32
CA GLU A 47 5.69 -2.22 6.33
C GLU A 47 5.04 -2.70 7.63
N ALA A 48 3.98 -2.02 8.08
CA ALA A 48 3.29 -2.43 9.30
C ALA A 48 2.59 -3.79 9.15
N ILE A 49 2.02 -4.09 7.97
CA ILE A 49 1.47 -5.41 7.65
C ILE A 49 2.59 -6.46 7.58
N GLU A 50 3.74 -6.15 6.97
CA GLU A 50 4.90 -7.05 6.90
C GLU A 50 5.41 -7.42 8.29
N ARG A 51 5.50 -6.45 9.20
CA ARG A 51 5.92 -6.62 10.59
C ARG A 51 4.86 -7.27 11.49
N ASN A 52 3.65 -7.52 10.98
CA ASN A 52 2.49 -7.98 11.75
C ASN A 52 2.16 -7.05 12.95
N GLU A 53 2.42 -5.74 12.82
CA GLU A 53 2.10 -4.76 13.87
C GLU A 53 0.58 -4.62 14.07
N PHE A 54 -0.19 -4.96 13.03
CA PHE A 54 -1.64 -4.97 13.08
C PHE A 54 -2.18 -6.40 12.88
N LYS A 55 -3.03 -6.86 13.81
CA LYS A 55 -4.01 -7.89 13.48
C LYS A 55 -5.04 -7.23 12.56
N ILE A 56 -4.89 -7.45 11.25
CA ILE A 56 -5.89 -7.03 10.28
C ILE A 56 -7.17 -7.80 10.63
N ARG A 57 -8.12 -7.14 11.30
CA ARG A 57 -9.48 -7.67 11.41
C ARG A 57 -10.13 -7.43 10.07
N LEU A 58 -10.42 -8.49 9.33
CA LEU A 58 -11.34 -8.39 8.21
C LEU A 58 -12.74 -8.32 8.83
N LEU A 59 -13.55 -7.35 8.40
CA LEU A 59 -14.96 -7.26 8.81
C LEU A 59 -15.62 -8.63 8.60
N GLY A 60 -15.97 -9.31 9.70
CA GLY A 60 -16.48 -10.69 9.70
C GLY A 60 -15.75 -11.67 10.63
N ASP A 61 -14.65 -11.27 11.27
CA ASP A 61 -13.92 -12.12 12.26
C ASP A 61 -14.58 -12.18 13.65
N ASP A 62 -15.76 -11.57 13.84
CA ASP A 62 -16.58 -11.70 15.05
C ASP A 62 -17.76 -12.66 14.76
N GLU A 63 -17.48 -13.97 14.69
CA GLU A 63 -18.44 -15.07 14.92
C GLU A 63 -17.79 -16.16 15.78
#